data_AF-A0A1D7UTT4-F1
#
_entry.id   AF-A0A1D7UTT4-F1
#
_cell.length_a   1.000
_cell.length_b   1.000
_cell.length_c   1.000
_cell.angle_alpha   90.00
_cell.angle_beta   90.00
_cell.angle_gamma   90.00
#
_symmetry.space_group_name_H-M   'P 1'
#
loop_
_entity.id
_entity.type
_entity.pdbx_description
1 polymer ?
#
loop_
_entity_poly.entity_id
_entity_poly.type
_entity_poly.pdbx_seq_one_letter_code
_entity_poly.pdbx_strand_id
1 'polypeptide(L)'
;MYSKRFVYILFFLSFVLSLESVSYEDAYAMEKEDPLFSIPLYEELLRTSQKSDIRKTASSRLFFLYEKYRKYIPAILIMSRSGKITDKKGKYPSIVTELANGLNVSPSALVSVISGCSRPIPDPDSFLQELAPKENFPETVAEESLETQTTPVTPELPFLFKVLSKKENVPLYKACYAVKIKTGDYDGWEKIHAFGEMRNLLSPETSLALRISYTLHSDRGSAYKRIYAGGKLKSLSEDGKSDLLYLYGKFLRNIGKLDSSARYFWMSASYGNKDRGKIETAKTLLASGRKQEACAQVAKGFSAGDESEELLNRICFKNFDDGHPGQELLKAIRILNSDAPDPVYGYLLGKGISQKTDDAEPEESSENSSRYAELLDDKLFSGDKNPTPFWDYRKAETTFFLSATPAFLCKQGRSSLFKKNLIQPQNCVPFQGASSEAILGSALFTTDQDEWSLVFANSAYNTIPGRLGFRSEALEESLQVTNIVYRKALNRFFAEGYSNDGKYRFYSIDWKNAQVNISEGN
;
A
#
# COMPACT_ATOMS: atom_id res chain seq x y z
N MET A 1 0.12 -56.12 -13.09
CA MET A 1 -0.13 -54.67 -13.29
C MET A 1 -0.20 -53.85 -11.99
N TYR A 2 -0.32 -54.43 -10.79
CA TYR A 2 -0.39 -53.68 -9.52
C TYR A 2 0.96 -53.23 -8.94
N SER A 3 2.07 -53.92 -9.23
CA SER A 3 3.40 -53.59 -8.69
C SER A 3 3.95 -52.25 -9.23
N LYS A 4 3.72 -51.91 -10.51
CA LYS A 4 4.18 -50.64 -11.09
C LYS A 4 3.46 -49.42 -10.50
N ARG A 5 2.16 -49.53 -10.15
CA ARG A 5 1.40 -48.43 -9.53
C ARG A 5 1.84 -48.16 -8.09
N PHE A 6 2.23 -49.19 -7.34
CA PHE A 6 2.77 -49.03 -5.98
C PHE A 6 4.12 -48.31 -5.96
N VAL A 7 4.99 -48.56 -6.95
CA VAL A 7 6.29 -47.86 -7.07
C VAL A 7 6.10 -46.37 -7.36
N TYR A 8 5.15 -45.99 -8.22
CA TYR A 8 4.85 -44.58 -8.46
C TYR A 8 4.26 -43.88 -7.23
N ILE A 9 3.43 -44.56 -6.44
CA ILE A 9 2.89 -44.00 -5.18
C ILE A 9 4.01 -43.86 -4.14
N LEU A 10 4.93 -44.82 -4.03
CA LEU A 10 6.10 -44.73 -3.15
C LEU A 10 7.07 -43.62 -3.58
N PHE A 11 7.31 -43.44 -4.89
CA PHE A 11 8.14 -42.35 -5.42
C PHE A 11 7.48 -40.98 -5.19
N PHE A 12 6.15 -40.90 -5.33
CA PHE A 12 5.40 -39.69 -5.05
C PHE A 12 5.35 -39.39 -3.55
N LEU A 13 5.20 -40.41 -2.68
CA LEU A 13 5.30 -40.26 -1.23
C LEU A 13 6.71 -39.86 -0.79
N SER A 14 7.79 -40.41 -1.39
CA SER A 14 9.15 -39.98 -1.09
C SER A 14 9.43 -38.56 -1.58
N PHE A 15 8.83 -38.13 -2.70
CA PHE A 15 8.95 -36.76 -3.21
C PHE A 15 8.17 -35.75 -2.36
N VAL A 16 7.00 -36.13 -1.83
CA VAL A 16 6.21 -35.31 -0.90
C VAL A 16 6.81 -35.29 0.51
N LEU A 17 7.52 -36.35 0.92
CA LEU A 17 8.30 -36.41 2.17
C LEU A 17 9.68 -35.75 2.06
N SER A 18 10.14 -35.42 0.85
CA SER A 18 11.33 -34.60 0.59
C SER A 18 10.99 -33.10 0.61
N LEU A 19 10.16 -32.69 1.58
CA LEU A 19 10.31 -31.36 2.16
C LEU A 19 11.66 -31.40 2.87
N GLU A 20 12.74 -31.09 2.16
CA GLU A 20 14.06 -30.97 2.76
C GLU A 20 13.93 -30.03 3.95
N SER A 21 14.08 -30.59 5.15
CA SER A 21 14.18 -29.80 6.36
C SER A 21 15.37 -28.88 6.17
N VAL A 22 15.14 -27.58 6.04
CA VAL A 22 16.20 -26.58 5.88
C VAL A 22 17.23 -26.83 6.97
N SER A 23 18.48 -27.12 6.57
CA SER A 23 19.56 -27.31 7.54
C SER A 23 20.19 -25.97 7.91
N TYR A 24 20.85 -25.92 9.06
CA TYR A 24 21.58 -24.71 9.45
C TYR A 24 22.74 -24.44 8.49
N GLU A 25 23.37 -25.51 8.01
CA GLU A 25 24.47 -25.51 7.07
C GLU A 25 24.05 -24.88 5.74
N ASP A 26 22.86 -25.20 5.23
CA ASP A 26 22.32 -24.60 3.99
C ASP A 26 22.07 -23.11 4.16
N ALA A 27 21.44 -22.71 5.27
CA ALA A 27 21.20 -21.29 5.57
C ALA A 27 22.52 -20.52 5.70
N TYR A 28 23.53 -21.11 6.34
CA TYR A 28 24.85 -20.51 6.52
C TYR A 28 25.67 -20.45 5.22
N ALA A 29 25.57 -21.47 4.36
CA ALA A 29 26.16 -21.43 3.02
C ALA A 29 25.53 -20.31 2.19
N MET A 30 24.20 -20.22 2.19
CA MET A 30 23.47 -19.16 1.50
C MET A 30 23.83 -17.77 2.04
N GLU A 31 24.05 -17.62 3.35
CA GLU A 31 24.45 -16.33 3.91
C GLU A 31 25.81 -15.86 3.36
N LYS A 32 26.74 -16.78 3.09
CA LYS A 32 28.04 -16.45 2.49
C LYS A 32 27.91 -16.03 1.03
N GLU A 33 26.99 -16.64 0.30
CA GLU A 33 26.73 -16.34 -1.11
C GLU A 33 25.91 -15.05 -1.26
N ASP A 34 24.74 -15.00 -0.63
CA ASP A 34 23.90 -13.80 -0.54
C ASP A 34 23.15 -13.73 0.81
N PRO A 35 23.56 -12.81 1.70
CA PRO A 35 22.94 -12.66 3.00
C PRO A 35 21.43 -12.33 2.95
N LEU A 36 20.94 -11.72 1.87
CA LEU A 36 19.52 -11.38 1.73
C LEU A 36 18.66 -12.64 1.57
N PHE A 37 19.08 -13.56 0.69
CA PHE A 37 18.36 -14.81 0.43
C PHE A 37 18.48 -15.84 1.56
N SER A 38 19.43 -15.65 2.49
CA SER A 38 19.55 -16.49 3.69
C SER A 38 18.49 -16.22 4.77
N ILE A 39 17.87 -15.03 4.76
CA ILE A 39 16.85 -14.63 5.74
C ILE A 39 15.68 -15.63 5.83
N PRO A 40 14.97 -15.98 4.73
CA PRO A 40 13.85 -16.92 4.79
C PRO A 40 14.27 -18.32 5.28
N LEU A 41 15.52 -18.74 5.02
CA LEU A 41 16.03 -20.02 5.49
C LEU A 41 16.21 -20.03 7.02
N TYR A 42 16.74 -18.95 7.59
CA TYR A 42 16.84 -18.79 9.03
C TYR A 42 15.49 -18.64 9.73
N GLU A 43 14.52 -17.98 9.10
CA GLU A 43 13.13 -17.90 9.59
C GLU A 43 12.49 -19.29 9.66
N GLU A 44 12.65 -20.11 8.62
CA GLU A 44 12.11 -21.47 8.57
C GLU A 44 12.79 -22.40 9.60
N LEU A 45 14.11 -22.25 9.81
CA LEU A 45 14.85 -22.95 10.86
C LEU A 45 14.31 -22.66 12.26
N LEU A 46 13.94 -21.41 12.55
CA LEU A 46 13.35 -21.04 13.84
C LEU A 46 12.00 -21.70 14.08
N ARG A 47 11.23 -21.92 13.02
CA ARG A 47 9.89 -22.51 13.06
C ARG A 47 9.94 -24.04 13.18
N THR A 48 10.84 -24.68 12.45
CA THR A 48 10.84 -26.14 12.26
C THR A 48 11.83 -26.89 13.13
N SER A 49 12.92 -26.25 13.57
CA SER A 49 13.97 -26.94 14.31
C SER A 49 13.54 -27.30 15.74
N GLN A 50 13.67 -28.57 16.08
CA GLN A 50 13.41 -29.06 17.45
C GLN A 50 14.58 -28.80 18.41
N LYS A 51 15.79 -28.58 17.88
CA LYS A 51 17.01 -28.37 18.68
C LYS A 51 17.08 -26.92 19.17
N SER A 52 17.09 -26.74 20.50
CA SER A 52 17.16 -25.42 21.14
C SER A 52 18.43 -24.63 20.77
N ASP A 53 19.57 -25.30 20.65
CA ASP A 53 20.83 -24.65 20.31
C ASP A 53 20.86 -24.14 18.88
N ILE A 54 20.32 -24.90 17.92
CA ILE A 54 20.16 -24.46 16.53
C ILE A 54 19.24 -23.24 16.47
N ARG A 55 18.10 -23.27 17.18
CA ARG A 55 17.19 -22.12 17.24
C ARG A 55 17.85 -20.87 17.84
N LYS A 56 18.67 -21.03 18.88
CA LYS A 56 19.42 -19.90 19.48
C LYS A 56 20.43 -19.31 18.49
N THR A 57 21.21 -20.16 17.82
CA THR A 57 22.21 -19.72 16.84
C THR A 57 21.55 -19.07 15.62
N ALA A 58 20.51 -19.69 15.06
CA ALA A 58 19.72 -19.13 13.96
C ALA A 58 19.08 -17.78 14.34
N SER A 59 18.52 -17.68 15.54
CA SER A 59 17.94 -16.44 16.08
C SER A 59 18.97 -15.31 16.15
N SER A 60 20.19 -15.61 16.63
CA SER A 60 21.27 -14.63 16.70
C SER A 60 21.74 -14.18 15.32
N ARG A 61 21.88 -15.10 14.36
CA ARG A 61 22.26 -14.75 12.97
C ARG A 61 21.19 -13.91 12.30
N LEU A 62 19.93 -14.33 12.44
CA LEU A 62 18.77 -13.63 11.90
C LEU A 62 18.64 -12.21 12.46
N PHE A 63 18.95 -11.99 13.74
CA PHE A 63 19.01 -10.65 14.31
C PHE A 63 19.99 -9.73 13.56
N PHE A 64 21.23 -10.18 13.31
CA PHE A 64 22.22 -9.38 12.58
C PHE A 64 21.83 -9.14 11.12
N LEU A 65 21.18 -10.11 10.48
CA LEU A 65 20.63 -9.92 9.14
C LEU A 65 19.51 -8.89 9.14
N TYR A 66 18.60 -8.96 10.12
CA TYR A 66 17.54 -7.97 10.27
C TYR A 66 18.08 -6.58 10.59
N GLU A 67 19.14 -6.46 11.39
CA GLU A 67 19.81 -5.18 11.62
C GLU A 67 20.43 -4.64 10.33
N LYS A 68 21.17 -5.47 9.59
CA LYS A 68 21.79 -5.11 8.32
C LYS A 68 20.78 -4.63 7.27
N TYR A 69 19.62 -5.28 7.18
CA TYR A 69 18.56 -4.98 6.20
C TYR A 69 17.39 -4.18 6.81
N ARG A 70 17.59 -3.56 7.99
CA ARG A 70 16.64 -2.67 8.67
C ARG A 70 15.24 -3.28 8.86
N LYS A 71 15.13 -4.58 9.11
CA LYS A 71 13.89 -5.27 9.50
C LYS A 71 13.62 -5.05 11.00
N TYR A 72 13.23 -3.82 11.35
CA TYR A 72 13.09 -3.35 12.74
C TYR A 72 12.14 -4.20 13.60
N ILE A 73 10.89 -4.42 13.16
CA ILE A 73 9.88 -5.11 13.97
C ILE A 73 10.29 -6.58 14.25
N PRO A 74 10.67 -7.39 13.24
CA PRO A 74 11.16 -8.75 13.48
C PRO A 74 12.39 -8.80 14.40
N ALA A 75 13.35 -7.89 14.25
CA ALA A 75 14.53 -7.82 15.11
C ALA A 75 14.16 -7.57 16.58
N ILE A 76 13.26 -6.61 16.83
CA ILE A 76 12.81 -6.27 18.19
C ILE A 76 12.04 -7.45 18.80
N LEU A 77 11.21 -8.15 18.04
CA LEU A 77 10.46 -9.32 18.51
C LEU A 77 11.39 -10.49 18.88
N ILE A 78 12.40 -10.77 18.05
CA ILE A 78 13.40 -11.81 18.34
C ILE A 78 14.12 -11.51 19.65
N MET A 79 14.58 -10.26 19.84
CA MET A 79 15.25 -9.86 21.07
C MET A 79 14.33 -9.88 22.28
N SER A 80 13.09 -9.42 22.13
CA SER A 80 12.11 -9.41 23.23
C SER A 80 11.82 -10.82 23.75
N ARG A 81 11.74 -11.82 22.85
CA ARG A 81 11.56 -13.24 23.22
C ARG A 81 12.76 -13.83 23.97
N SER A 82 13.96 -13.30 23.73
CA SER A 82 15.19 -13.75 24.40
C SER A 82 15.32 -13.26 25.86
N GLY A 83 14.46 -12.32 26.29
CA GLY A 83 14.41 -11.81 27.65
C GLY A 83 15.51 -10.78 28.00
N LYS A 84 16.41 -10.45 27.07
CA LYS A 84 17.46 -9.43 27.25
C LYS A 84 17.54 -8.52 26.03
N ILE A 85 16.70 -7.49 26.00
CA ILE A 85 16.75 -6.50 24.92
C ILE A 85 17.84 -5.45 25.12
N THR A 86 18.29 -5.24 26.36
CA THR A 86 19.37 -4.31 26.70
C THR A 86 20.69 -5.05 26.91
N ASP A 87 21.79 -4.36 26.64
CA ASP A 87 23.12 -4.85 27.00
C ASP A 87 23.31 -4.92 28.53
N LYS A 88 24.45 -5.46 28.98
CA LYS A 88 24.79 -5.53 30.41
C LYS A 88 24.84 -4.15 31.10
N LYS A 89 24.90 -3.06 30.33
CA LYS A 89 24.93 -1.66 30.80
C LYS A 89 23.55 -1.00 30.72
N GLY A 90 22.49 -1.73 30.35
CA GLY A 90 21.14 -1.20 30.22
C GLY A 90 20.87 -0.42 28.93
N LYS A 91 21.80 -0.44 27.96
CA LYS A 91 21.65 0.27 26.68
C LYS A 91 20.88 -0.56 25.68
N TYR A 92 19.99 0.10 24.92
CA TYR A 92 19.29 -0.52 23.81
C TYR A 92 20.22 -0.66 22.58
N PRO A 93 20.02 -1.70 21.75
CA PRO A 93 20.72 -1.89 20.49
C PRO A 93 20.49 -0.74 19.51
N SER A 94 21.44 -0.57 18.58
CA SER A 94 21.47 0.53 17.61
C SER A 94 20.14 0.64 16.84
N ILE A 95 19.63 -0.50 16.36
CA ILE A 95 18.37 -0.61 15.62
C ILE A 95 17.14 -0.11 16.40
N VAL A 96 17.12 -0.30 17.72
CA VAL A 96 16.02 0.17 18.59
C VAL A 96 16.15 1.68 18.79
N THR A 97 17.38 2.17 19.04
CA THR A 97 17.62 3.60 19.22
C THR A 97 17.39 4.40 17.93
N GLU A 98 17.78 3.86 16.77
CA GLU A 98 17.57 4.47 15.46
C GLU A 98 16.07 4.62 15.16
N LEU A 99 15.29 3.54 15.34
CA LEU A 99 13.84 3.58 15.12
C LEU A 99 13.14 4.49 16.12
N ALA A 100 13.50 4.41 17.41
CA ALA A 100 12.92 5.25 18.45
C ALA A 100 13.18 6.74 18.19
N ASN A 101 14.40 7.10 17.79
CA ASN A 101 14.75 8.46 17.40
C ASN A 101 14.00 8.89 16.14
N GLY A 102 13.89 8.03 15.13
CA GLY A 102 13.16 8.31 13.90
C GLY A 102 11.64 8.51 14.12
N LEU A 103 11.07 7.83 15.11
CA LEU A 103 9.68 7.99 15.52
C LEU A 103 9.47 9.09 16.57
N ASN A 104 10.56 9.69 17.08
CA ASN A 104 10.56 10.66 18.19
C ASN A 104 9.86 10.13 19.45
N VAL A 105 10.18 8.88 19.83
CA VAL A 105 9.61 8.19 21.00
C VAL A 105 10.72 7.60 21.86
N SER A 106 10.41 7.28 23.12
CA SER A 106 11.39 6.59 23.97
C SER A 106 11.63 5.14 23.52
N PRO A 107 12.88 4.64 23.54
CA PRO A 107 13.19 3.24 23.23
C PRO A 107 12.41 2.24 24.10
N SER A 108 12.18 2.57 25.38
CA SER A 108 11.40 1.74 26.29
C SER A 108 9.93 1.65 25.90
N ALA A 109 9.31 2.77 25.49
CA ALA A 109 7.93 2.75 24.99
C ALA A 109 7.81 1.95 23.69
N LEU A 110 8.74 2.12 22.75
CA LEU A 110 8.78 1.38 21.50
C LEU A 110 8.83 -0.14 21.74
N VAL A 111 9.77 -0.60 22.57
CA VAL A 111 9.89 -2.02 22.94
C VAL A 111 8.64 -2.52 23.65
N SER A 112 8.10 -1.73 24.59
CA SER A 112 6.90 -2.09 25.33
C SER A 112 5.69 -2.26 24.43
N VAL A 113 5.49 -1.37 23.46
CA VAL A 113 4.39 -1.48 22.49
C VAL A 113 4.60 -2.67 21.56
N ILE A 114 5.79 -2.87 21.00
CA ILE A 114 6.05 -4.01 20.11
C ILE A 114 5.83 -5.33 20.84
N SER A 115 6.35 -5.46 22.07
CA SER A 115 6.13 -6.65 22.89
C SER A 115 4.66 -6.79 23.33
N GLY A 116 3.98 -5.71 23.68
CA GLY A 116 2.59 -5.73 24.12
C GLY A 116 1.65 -6.13 22.98
N CYS A 117 1.84 -5.56 21.79
CA CYS A 117 1.05 -5.86 20.60
C CYS A 117 1.32 -7.26 20.04
N SER A 118 2.42 -7.91 20.42
CA SER A 118 2.65 -9.32 20.08
C SER A 118 1.81 -10.31 20.88
N ARG A 119 1.09 -9.84 21.91
CA ARG A 119 0.23 -10.65 22.80
C ARG A 119 -1.25 -10.38 22.52
N PRO A 120 -2.17 -11.29 22.92
CA PRO A 120 -3.61 -11.05 22.82
C PRO A 120 -4.02 -9.76 23.53
N ILE A 121 -4.92 -8.99 22.91
CA ILE A 121 -5.37 -7.69 23.42
C ILE A 121 -6.60 -7.86 24.31
N PRO A 122 -6.58 -7.37 25.56
CA PRO A 122 -7.76 -7.36 26.41
C PRO A 122 -8.83 -6.42 25.85
N ASP A 123 -10.08 -6.66 26.23
CA ASP A 123 -11.21 -5.92 25.67
C ASP A 123 -11.21 -4.43 26.11
N PRO A 124 -11.24 -3.46 25.18
CA PRO A 124 -11.14 -2.05 25.55
C PRO A 124 -12.43 -1.44 26.09
N ASP A 125 -13.59 -2.11 26.00
CA ASP A 125 -14.92 -1.59 26.33
C ASP A 125 -15.00 -0.91 27.70
N SER A 126 -14.44 -1.52 28.75
CA SER A 126 -14.39 -0.94 30.10
C SER A 126 -13.61 0.37 30.19
N PHE A 127 -12.75 0.66 29.21
CA PHE A 127 -11.92 1.86 29.15
C PHE A 127 -12.42 2.90 28.14
N LEU A 128 -13.43 2.54 27.34
CA LEU A 128 -14.09 3.45 26.39
C LEU A 128 -15.23 4.24 27.07
N GLN A 129 -15.88 3.65 28.09
CA GLN A 129 -17.02 4.26 28.81
C GLN A 129 -16.67 5.50 29.66
N GLU A 130 -15.40 5.73 29.99
CA GLU A 130 -14.96 6.93 30.76
C GLU A 130 -15.22 8.28 30.04
N LEU A 131 -15.74 8.26 28.81
CA LEU A 131 -16.03 9.46 28.00
C LEU A 131 -17.51 9.85 27.93
N ALA A 132 -18.44 9.12 28.57
CA ALA A 132 -19.81 9.61 28.67
C ALA A 132 -19.84 10.89 29.51
N PRO A 133 -20.28 12.05 28.99
CA PRO A 133 -20.47 13.22 29.81
C PRO A 133 -21.50 12.86 30.89
N LYS A 134 -21.20 13.19 32.15
CA LYS A 134 -22.20 13.14 33.23
C LYS A 134 -23.36 14.02 32.77
N GLU A 135 -24.44 13.40 32.29
CA GLU A 135 -25.69 14.11 32.08
C GLU A 135 -26.12 14.69 33.43
N ASN A 136 -26.33 16.00 33.43
CA ASN A 136 -26.89 16.72 34.56
C ASN A 136 -28.28 16.16 34.84
N PHE A 137 -28.41 15.29 35.84
CA PHE A 137 -29.70 15.05 36.46
C PHE A 137 -30.07 16.30 37.26
N PRO A 138 -31.27 16.88 37.07
CA PRO A 138 -31.71 18.00 37.87
C PRO A 138 -31.88 17.57 39.32
N GLU A 139 -31.43 18.43 40.23
CA GLU A 139 -31.66 18.33 41.67
C GLU A 139 -33.17 18.21 41.95
N THR A 140 -33.62 17.08 42.50
CA THR A 140 -34.79 17.06 43.38
C THR A 140 -34.71 15.93 44.39
N VAL A 141 -34.48 16.35 45.65
CA VAL A 141 -34.95 15.83 46.95
C VAL A 141 -34.51 14.44 47.40
N ALA A 142 -33.90 14.43 48.58
CA ALA A 142 -33.42 13.30 49.36
C ALA A 142 -34.52 12.33 49.79
N GLU A 143 -34.16 11.05 49.90
CA GLU A 143 -34.53 10.20 51.04
C GLU A 143 -33.52 9.04 51.19
N GLU A 144 -33.11 8.79 52.42
CA GLU A 144 -32.07 7.85 52.84
C GLU A 144 -32.47 6.39 52.61
N SER A 145 -31.56 5.58 52.07
CA SER A 145 -31.46 4.17 52.44
C SER A 145 -30.01 3.70 52.36
N LEU A 146 -29.51 3.19 53.49
CA LEU A 146 -28.19 2.59 53.64
C LEU A 146 -28.08 1.32 52.81
N GLU A 147 -27.27 1.33 51.75
CA GLU A 147 -26.70 0.10 51.20
C GLU A 147 -25.21 0.28 50.88
N THR A 148 -24.40 -0.43 51.67
CA THR A 148 -23.09 -1.01 51.40
C THR A 148 -22.27 -0.35 50.27
N GLN A 149 -21.34 0.54 50.66
CA GLN A 149 -20.26 1.02 49.79
C GLN A 149 -19.36 -0.14 49.37
N THR A 150 -19.71 -0.80 48.27
CA THR A 150 -18.72 -1.44 47.41
C THR A 150 -18.20 -0.34 46.49
N THR A 151 -17.00 0.14 46.78
CA THR A 151 -16.24 0.96 45.82
C THR A 151 -16.13 0.16 44.53
N PRO A 152 -16.65 0.63 43.38
CA PRO A 152 -16.42 -0.06 42.13
C PRO A 152 -14.92 0.03 41.84
N VAL A 153 -14.23 -1.10 41.96
CA VAL A 153 -12.82 -1.25 41.58
C VAL A 153 -12.76 -0.89 40.10
N THR A 154 -12.32 0.33 39.81
CA THR A 154 -12.13 0.79 38.43
C THR A 154 -11.00 -0.09 37.86
N PRO A 155 -11.25 -0.88 36.79
CA PRO A 155 -10.22 -1.75 36.25
C PRO A 155 -9.04 -0.89 35.81
N GLU A 156 -7.86 -1.15 36.38
CA GLU A 156 -6.66 -0.39 36.07
C GLU A 156 -6.32 -0.57 34.58
N LEU A 157 -6.16 0.54 33.85
CA LEU A 157 -5.88 0.52 32.42
C LEU A 157 -4.63 -0.35 32.13
N PRO A 158 -4.71 -1.36 31.23
CA PRO A 158 -3.58 -2.22 30.92
C PRO A 158 -2.36 -1.40 30.48
N PHE A 159 -1.16 -1.87 30.84
CA PHE A 159 0.09 -1.14 30.60
C PHE A 159 0.27 -0.69 29.14
N LEU A 160 -0.11 -1.54 28.18
CA LEU A 160 -0.08 -1.18 26.75
C LEU A 160 -0.93 0.06 26.44
N PHE A 161 -2.17 0.09 26.91
CA PHE A 161 -3.08 1.22 26.70
C PHE A 161 -2.64 2.47 27.47
N LYS A 162 -2.01 2.32 28.65
CA LYS A 162 -1.36 3.44 29.37
C LYS A 162 -0.20 4.06 28.59
N VAL A 163 0.58 3.25 27.88
CA VAL A 163 1.67 3.78 27.03
C VAL A 163 1.08 4.45 25.78
N LEU A 164 0.08 3.83 25.15
CA LEU A 164 -0.57 4.35 23.93
C LEU A 164 -1.48 5.57 24.17
N SER A 165 -1.88 5.85 25.40
CA SER A 165 -2.68 7.04 25.74
C SER A 165 -1.87 8.34 25.78
N LYS A 166 -0.54 8.26 25.80
CA LYS A 166 0.33 9.44 25.78
C LYS A 166 0.42 10.02 24.37
N LYS A 167 0.24 11.33 24.23
CA LYS A 167 0.30 12.04 22.94
C LYS A 167 1.64 11.87 22.21
N GLU A 168 2.74 11.81 22.94
CA GLU A 168 4.09 11.56 22.38
C GLU A 168 4.21 10.19 21.69
N ASN A 169 3.37 9.22 22.07
CA ASN A 169 3.43 7.84 21.58
C ASN A 169 2.47 7.55 20.41
N VAL A 170 1.82 8.57 19.83
CA VAL A 170 0.93 8.40 18.67
C VAL A 170 1.58 7.64 17.51
N PRO A 171 2.88 7.85 17.16
CA PRO A 171 3.55 7.07 16.12
C PRO A 171 3.60 5.55 16.41
N LEU A 172 3.52 5.14 17.68
CA LEU A 172 3.56 3.73 18.09
C LEU A 172 2.29 2.95 17.68
N TYR A 173 1.19 3.61 17.33
CA TYR A 173 0.03 2.94 16.74
C TYR A 173 0.38 2.27 15.40
N LYS A 174 1.23 2.90 14.58
CA LYS A 174 1.72 2.31 13.31
C LYS A 174 2.63 1.11 13.57
N ALA A 175 3.47 1.17 14.61
CA ALA A 175 4.29 0.03 15.03
C ALA A 175 3.43 -1.13 15.54
N CYS A 176 2.42 -0.84 16.36
CA CYS A 176 1.49 -1.83 16.86
C CYS A 176 0.65 -2.47 15.74
N TYR A 177 0.18 -1.66 14.79
CA TYR A 177 -0.46 -2.12 13.55
C TYR A 177 0.42 -3.13 12.82
N ALA A 178 1.68 -2.77 12.55
CA ALA A 178 2.62 -3.64 11.85
C ALA A 178 2.82 -5.00 12.57
N VAL A 179 2.89 -4.99 13.90
CA VAL A 179 2.98 -6.22 14.70
C VAL A 179 1.70 -7.05 14.55
N LYS A 180 0.53 -6.45 14.71
CA LYS A 180 -0.76 -7.16 14.67
C LYS A 180 -1.06 -7.80 13.33
N ILE A 181 -0.79 -7.08 12.25
CA ILE A 181 -0.92 -7.61 10.89
C ILE A 181 0.03 -8.79 10.69
N LYS A 182 1.30 -8.66 11.11
CA LYS A 182 2.28 -9.76 10.99
C LYS A 182 1.91 -10.99 11.83
N THR A 183 1.27 -10.82 12.98
CA THR A 183 0.78 -11.95 13.79
C THR A 183 -0.58 -12.50 13.35
N GLY A 184 -1.25 -11.86 12.38
CA GLY A 184 -2.61 -12.22 11.96
C GLY A 184 -3.70 -11.92 13.01
N ASP A 185 -3.40 -11.10 14.02
CA ASP A 185 -4.35 -10.74 15.09
C ASP A 185 -5.13 -9.48 14.70
N TYR A 186 -6.05 -9.67 13.75
CA TYR A 186 -6.90 -8.62 13.20
C TYR A 186 -7.90 -8.06 14.21
N ASP A 187 -8.47 -8.92 15.05
CA ASP A 187 -9.43 -8.51 16.09
C ASP A 187 -8.75 -7.67 17.17
N GLY A 188 -7.54 -8.06 17.59
CA GLY A 188 -6.73 -7.28 18.51
C GLY A 188 -6.35 -5.92 17.96
N TRP A 189 -6.08 -5.82 16.65
CA TRP A 189 -5.85 -4.52 15.99
C TRP A 189 -7.09 -3.62 16.03
N GLU A 190 -8.28 -4.13 15.68
CA GLU A 190 -9.51 -3.32 15.69
C GLU A 190 -9.80 -2.72 17.07
N LYS A 191 -9.53 -3.47 18.15
CA LYS A 191 -9.62 -2.99 19.54
C LYS A 191 -8.66 -1.82 19.81
N ILE A 192 -7.39 -1.96 19.40
CA ILE A 192 -6.38 -0.91 19.57
C ILE A 192 -6.75 0.34 18.75
N HIS A 193 -7.21 0.14 17.53
CA HIS A 193 -7.62 1.22 16.64
C HIS A 193 -8.82 1.97 17.21
N ALA A 194 -9.87 1.25 17.61
CA ALA A 194 -11.05 1.83 18.24
C ALA A 194 -10.69 2.62 19.51
N PHE A 195 -9.79 2.10 20.35
CA PHE A 195 -9.29 2.83 21.51
C PHE A 195 -8.63 4.18 21.14
N GLY A 196 -7.72 4.16 20.17
CA GLY A 196 -7.01 5.37 19.72
C GLY A 196 -7.96 6.40 19.08
N GLU A 197 -8.91 5.92 18.29
CA GLU A 197 -9.90 6.75 17.62
C GLU A 197 -10.89 7.36 18.62
N MET A 198 -11.46 6.57 19.53
CA MET A 198 -12.46 7.05 20.49
C MET A 198 -11.89 8.03 21.51
N ARG A 199 -10.62 7.88 21.89
CA ARG A 199 -9.93 8.87 22.74
C ARG A 199 -9.37 10.08 21.98
N ASN A 200 -9.67 10.21 20.67
CA ASN A 200 -9.18 11.30 19.81
C ASN A 200 -7.65 11.45 19.85
N LEU A 201 -6.93 10.33 19.95
CA LEU A 201 -5.47 10.29 19.96
C LEU A 201 -4.91 10.27 18.54
N LEU A 202 -5.64 9.64 17.62
CA LEU A 202 -5.29 9.57 16.21
C LEU A 202 -5.90 10.76 15.47
N SER A 203 -5.16 11.33 14.51
CA SER A 203 -5.77 12.26 13.56
C SER A 203 -6.73 11.49 12.63
N PRO A 204 -7.80 12.13 12.14
CA PRO A 204 -8.75 11.48 11.21
C PRO A 204 -8.06 10.86 9.99
N GLU A 205 -7.04 11.53 9.45
CA GLU A 205 -6.25 11.04 8.30
C GLU A 205 -5.41 9.82 8.65
N THR A 206 -4.75 9.83 9.81
CA THR A 206 -3.96 8.68 10.27
C THR A 206 -4.86 7.48 10.51
N SER A 207 -6.01 7.72 11.15
CA SER A 207 -7.00 6.71 11.45
C SER A 207 -7.63 6.12 10.19
N LEU A 208 -7.98 6.96 9.22
CA LEU A 208 -8.45 6.56 7.90
C LEU A 208 -7.42 5.69 7.17
N ALA A 209 -6.17 6.14 7.11
CA ALA A 209 -5.08 5.40 6.46
C ALA A 209 -4.88 4.02 7.11
N LEU A 210 -4.94 3.94 8.45
CA LEU A 210 -4.86 2.69 9.19
C LEU A 210 -6.08 1.78 8.93
N ARG A 211 -7.30 2.32 8.85
CA ARG A 211 -8.52 1.55 8.54
C ARG A 211 -8.47 0.93 7.15
N ILE A 212 -8.06 1.72 6.15
CA ILE A 212 -7.91 1.26 4.77
C ILE A 212 -6.79 0.23 4.69
N SER A 213 -5.64 0.51 5.31
CA SER A 213 -4.52 -0.44 5.35
C SER A 213 -4.95 -1.76 5.97
N TYR A 214 -5.64 -1.74 7.11
CA TYR A 214 -6.19 -2.94 7.72
C TYR A 214 -7.01 -3.77 6.74
N THR A 215 -7.90 -3.12 5.99
CA THR A 215 -8.76 -3.78 4.99
C THR A 215 -7.96 -4.44 3.88
N LEU A 216 -6.86 -3.81 3.44
CA LEU A 216 -5.96 -4.36 2.41
C LEU A 216 -5.18 -5.60 2.86
N HIS A 217 -5.03 -5.82 4.17
CA HIS A 217 -4.25 -6.94 4.71
C HIS A 217 -5.14 -8.05 5.29
N SER A 218 -6.30 -7.70 5.84
CA SER A 218 -7.21 -8.66 6.46
C SER A 218 -8.24 -9.24 5.48
N ASP A 219 -8.39 -8.63 4.30
CA ASP A 219 -9.48 -8.88 3.35
C ASP A 219 -10.89 -8.70 3.96
N ARG A 220 -11.00 -8.05 5.13
CA ARG A 220 -12.27 -7.81 5.84
C ARG A 220 -12.90 -6.49 5.41
N GLY A 221 -13.92 -6.59 4.57
CA GLY A 221 -14.62 -5.45 3.97
C GLY A 221 -13.95 -4.97 2.69
N SER A 222 -14.54 -3.97 2.03
CA SER A 222 -14.04 -3.50 0.74
C SER A 222 -13.06 -2.33 0.89
N ALA A 223 -11.78 -2.60 0.60
CA ALA A 223 -10.74 -1.57 0.58
C ALA A 223 -11.09 -0.49 -0.45
N TYR A 224 -11.64 -0.89 -1.61
CA TYR A 224 -12.12 0.04 -2.62
C TYR A 224 -13.22 0.97 -2.09
N LYS A 225 -14.25 0.44 -1.43
CA LYS A 225 -15.34 1.27 -0.86
C LYS A 225 -14.78 2.26 0.17
N ARG A 226 -13.89 1.81 1.07
CA ARG A 226 -13.28 2.66 2.10
C ARG A 226 -12.33 3.70 1.53
N ILE A 227 -11.54 3.37 0.50
CA ILE A 227 -10.70 4.32 -0.24
C ILE A 227 -11.58 5.37 -0.91
N TYR A 228 -12.61 4.93 -1.64
CA TYR A 228 -13.52 5.82 -2.34
C TYR A 228 -14.30 6.74 -1.37
N ALA A 229 -14.79 6.19 -0.26
CA ALA A 229 -15.44 6.96 0.79
C ALA A 229 -14.46 7.93 1.46
N GLY A 230 -13.24 7.47 1.74
CA GLY A 230 -12.13 8.27 2.27
C GLY A 230 -11.81 9.48 1.39
N GLY A 231 -11.87 9.30 0.07
CA GLY A 231 -11.56 10.36 -0.88
C GLY A 231 -12.56 11.50 -0.92
N LYS A 232 -13.76 11.28 -0.41
CA LYS A 232 -14.79 12.29 -0.29
C LYS A 232 -14.62 13.19 0.94
N LEU A 233 -13.68 12.91 1.85
CA LEU A 233 -13.43 13.79 2.97
C LEU A 233 -12.86 15.12 2.46
N LYS A 234 -13.61 16.20 2.65
CA LYS A 234 -13.27 17.55 2.15
C LYS A 234 -12.01 18.13 2.80
N SER A 235 -11.60 17.58 3.94
CA SER A 235 -10.54 18.10 4.82
C SER A 235 -9.17 17.43 4.66
N LEU A 236 -8.97 16.54 3.68
CA LEU A 236 -7.69 15.85 3.54
C LEU A 236 -6.55 16.84 3.21
N SER A 237 -5.52 16.81 4.05
CA SER A 237 -4.22 17.45 3.83
C SER A 237 -3.50 16.86 2.62
N GLU A 238 -2.47 17.52 2.12
CA GLU A 238 -1.64 17.01 1.01
C GLU A 238 -0.99 15.65 1.35
N ASP A 239 -0.58 15.46 2.60
CA ASP A 239 -0.07 14.16 3.08
C ASP A 239 -1.18 13.11 3.14
N GLY A 240 -2.38 13.49 3.60
CA GLY A 240 -3.56 12.61 3.58
C GLY A 240 -3.98 12.21 2.17
N LYS A 241 -3.92 13.13 1.21
CA LYS A 241 -4.15 12.88 -0.22
C LYS A 241 -3.09 11.92 -0.78
N SER A 242 -1.81 12.14 -0.47
CA SER A 242 -0.71 11.25 -0.86
C SER A 242 -0.90 9.83 -0.31
N ASP A 243 -1.19 9.71 0.99
CA ASP A 243 -1.41 8.42 1.65
C ASP A 243 -2.58 7.66 1.03
N LEU A 244 -3.68 8.34 0.71
CA LEU A 244 -4.85 7.71 0.14
C LEU A 244 -4.61 7.20 -1.30
N LEU A 245 -3.94 8.00 -2.13
CA LEU A 245 -3.50 7.58 -3.47
C LEU A 245 -2.49 6.44 -3.42
N TYR A 246 -1.58 6.46 -2.45
CA TYR A 246 -0.64 5.37 -2.19
C TYR A 246 -1.38 4.08 -1.83
N LEU A 247 -2.38 4.14 -0.95
CA LEU A 247 -3.18 2.97 -0.58
C LEU A 247 -4.02 2.45 -1.75
N TYR A 248 -4.51 3.34 -2.60
CA TYR A 248 -5.17 2.93 -3.85
C TYR A 248 -4.19 2.28 -4.85
N GLY A 249 -2.97 2.81 -4.96
CA GLY A 249 -1.88 2.19 -5.71
C GLY A 249 -1.58 0.78 -5.21
N LYS A 250 -1.52 0.57 -3.89
CA LYS A 250 -1.37 -0.76 -3.27
C LYS A 250 -2.53 -1.69 -3.59
N PHE A 251 -3.77 -1.23 -3.42
CA PHE A 251 -4.97 -2.00 -3.79
C PHE A 251 -4.89 -2.50 -5.23
N LEU A 252 -4.58 -1.60 -6.17
CA LEU A 252 -4.46 -1.92 -7.59
C LEU A 252 -3.32 -2.91 -7.86
N ARG A 253 -2.21 -2.82 -7.14
CA ARG A 253 -1.10 -3.77 -7.26
C ARG A 253 -1.51 -5.16 -6.83
N ASN A 254 -2.22 -5.27 -5.70
CA ASN A 254 -2.66 -6.55 -5.13
C ASN A 254 -3.61 -7.30 -6.07
N ILE A 255 -4.47 -6.58 -6.80
CA ILE A 255 -5.36 -7.17 -7.81
C ILE A 255 -4.69 -7.35 -9.19
N GLY A 256 -3.37 -7.15 -9.29
CA GLY A 256 -2.60 -7.37 -10.52
C GLY A 256 -2.63 -6.23 -11.55
N LYS A 257 -3.27 -5.09 -11.24
CA LYS A 257 -3.37 -3.93 -12.15
C LYS A 257 -2.12 -3.04 -12.06
N LEU A 258 -0.95 -3.60 -12.41
CA LEU A 258 0.38 -2.99 -12.22
C LEU A 258 0.52 -1.61 -12.88
N ASP A 259 0.08 -1.45 -14.13
CA ASP A 259 0.19 -0.16 -14.83
C ASP A 259 -0.66 0.97 -14.22
N SER A 260 -1.78 0.59 -13.59
CA SER A 260 -2.61 1.52 -12.83
C SER A 260 -1.96 1.87 -11.51
N SER A 261 -1.48 0.84 -10.81
CA SER A 261 -0.80 0.97 -9.53
C SER A 261 0.40 1.91 -9.62
N ALA A 262 1.28 1.71 -10.61
CA ALA A 262 2.44 2.59 -10.84
C ALA A 262 2.03 4.06 -11.03
N ARG A 263 0.90 4.30 -11.70
CA ARG A 263 0.36 5.66 -11.89
C ARG A 263 -0.14 6.28 -10.60
N TYR A 264 -0.85 5.54 -9.75
CA TYR A 264 -1.33 6.07 -8.48
C TYR A 264 -0.19 6.28 -7.46
N PHE A 265 0.87 5.47 -7.50
CA PHE A 265 2.11 5.74 -6.76
C PHE A 265 2.84 6.99 -7.28
N TRP A 266 2.81 7.20 -8.59
CA TRP A 266 3.39 8.38 -9.19
C TRP A 266 2.59 9.65 -8.88
N MET A 267 1.26 9.57 -8.86
CA MET A 267 0.39 10.66 -8.43
C MET A 267 0.55 10.97 -6.94
N SER A 268 0.65 9.95 -6.08
CA SER A 268 0.83 10.18 -4.64
C SER A 268 2.10 10.99 -4.36
N ALA A 269 3.19 10.72 -5.10
CA ALA A 269 4.45 11.46 -5.02
C ALA A 269 4.29 12.97 -5.30
N SER A 270 3.27 13.38 -6.06
CA SER A 270 3.03 14.79 -6.39
C SER A 270 2.37 15.58 -5.25
N TYR A 271 1.59 14.91 -4.40
CA TYR A 271 0.95 15.51 -3.22
C TYR A 271 1.89 15.52 -2.01
N GLY A 272 2.55 14.40 -1.74
CA GLY A 272 3.39 14.25 -0.54
C GLY A 272 4.27 13.01 -0.61
N ASN A 273 5.27 12.92 0.27
CA ASN A 273 6.21 11.79 0.36
C ASN A 273 6.77 11.33 -1.02
N LYS A 274 7.48 12.26 -1.69
CA LYS A 274 8.01 12.12 -3.06
C LYS A 274 8.84 10.85 -3.25
N ASP A 275 9.68 10.53 -2.27
CA ASP A 275 10.61 9.40 -2.37
C ASP A 275 9.84 8.08 -2.31
N ARG A 276 8.89 7.92 -1.37
CA ARG A 276 8.03 6.73 -1.29
C ARG A 276 7.29 6.49 -2.61
N GLY A 277 6.64 7.52 -3.16
CA GLY A 277 5.88 7.37 -4.40
C GLY A 277 6.75 7.00 -5.61
N LYS A 278 7.95 7.60 -5.73
CA LYS A 278 8.92 7.23 -6.79
C LYS A 278 9.42 5.81 -6.66
N ILE A 279 9.81 5.40 -5.45
CA ILE A 279 10.31 4.05 -5.18
C ILE A 279 9.24 3.00 -5.48
N GLU A 280 8.01 3.18 -4.99
CA GLU A 280 6.92 2.25 -5.28
C GLU A 280 6.53 2.22 -6.75
N THR A 281 6.62 3.36 -7.45
CA THR A 281 6.48 3.41 -8.91
C THR A 281 7.56 2.55 -9.57
N ALA A 282 8.83 2.70 -9.17
CA ALA A 282 9.95 1.94 -9.72
C ALA A 282 9.79 0.42 -9.46
N LYS A 283 9.45 0.02 -8.23
CA LYS A 283 9.15 -1.38 -7.88
C LYS A 283 8.04 -1.95 -8.77
N THR A 284 6.97 -1.19 -8.97
CA THR A 284 5.81 -1.63 -9.76
C THR A 284 6.10 -1.70 -11.27
N LEU A 285 6.93 -0.80 -11.79
CA LEU A 285 7.41 -0.86 -13.18
C LEU A 285 8.34 -2.06 -13.40
N LEU A 286 9.18 -2.37 -12.41
CA LEU A 286 10.07 -3.53 -12.49
C LEU A 286 9.28 -4.84 -12.43
N ALA A 287 8.26 -4.88 -11.56
CA ALA A 287 7.28 -5.95 -11.48
C ALA A 287 6.54 -6.22 -12.81
N SER A 288 6.27 -5.19 -13.61
CA SER A 288 5.65 -5.32 -14.94
C SER A 288 6.65 -5.61 -16.06
N GLY A 289 7.93 -5.89 -15.74
CA GLY A 289 8.98 -6.21 -16.70
C GLY A 289 9.67 -4.99 -17.33
N ARG A 290 9.33 -3.77 -16.91
CA ARG A 290 9.85 -2.51 -17.50
C ARG A 290 11.12 -2.04 -16.79
N LYS A 291 12.17 -2.88 -16.79
CA LYS A 291 13.45 -2.64 -16.07
C LYS A 291 14.06 -1.27 -16.36
N GLN A 292 14.18 -0.88 -17.63
CA GLN A 292 14.82 0.39 -18.00
C GLN A 292 14.09 1.60 -17.42
N GLU A 293 12.76 1.58 -17.43
CA GLU A 293 11.94 2.66 -16.88
C GLU A 293 11.97 2.68 -15.35
N ALA A 294 11.93 1.51 -14.72
CA ALA A 294 12.10 1.37 -13.29
C ALA A 294 13.41 1.98 -12.82
N CYS A 295 14.53 1.63 -13.47
CA CYS A 295 15.85 2.13 -13.10
C CYS A 295 16.05 3.62 -13.42
N ALA A 296 15.32 4.16 -14.40
CA ALA A 296 15.31 5.60 -14.65
C ALA A 296 14.60 6.41 -13.54
N GLN A 297 13.73 5.79 -12.74
CA GLN A 297 13.09 6.44 -11.58
C GLN A 297 13.99 6.48 -10.34
N VAL A 298 15.03 5.66 -10.30
CA VAL A 298 15.94 5.54 -9.15
C VAL A 298 17.18 6.40 -9.38
N ALA A 299 17.45 7.34 -8.47
CA ALA A 299 18.62 8.22 -8.58
C ALA A 299 19.94 7.43 -8.39
N LYS A 300 21.00 7.87 -9.07
CA LYS A 300 22.36 7.37 -8.78
C LYS A 300 22.73 7.74 -7.34
N GLY A 301 23.02 6.75 -6.51
CA GLY A 301 23.28 6.94 -5.07
C GLY A 301 22.06 6.76 -4.16
N PHE A 302 20.99 6.15 -4.67
CA PHE A 302 19.86 5.69 -3.87
C PHE A 302 20.34 4.80 -2.70
N SER A 303 20.00 5.21 -1.47
CA SER A 303 20.25 4.41 -0.27
C SER A 303 19.03 3.54 0.00
N ALA A 304 19.19 2.23 -0.18
CA ALA A 304 18.14 1.28 0.17
C ALA A 304 17.78 1.36 1.66
N GLY A 305 16.49 1.53 1.94
CA GLY A 305 15.92 1.57 3.28
C GLY A 305 15.53 0.18 3.81
N ASP A 306 15.18 -0.74 2.93
CA ASP A 306 14.71 -2.10 3.25
C ASP A 306 15.19 -3.15 2.23
N GLU A 307 14.83 -4.42 2.42
CA GLU A 307 15.17 -5.53 1.52
C GLU A 307 14.70 -5.30 0.08
N SER A 308 13.48 -4.79 -0.09
CA SER A 308 12.87 -4.52 -1.39
C SER A 308 13.63 -3.47 -2.19
N GLU A 309 14.07 -2.43 -1.48
CA GLU A 309 14.83 -1.33 -2.02
C GLU A 309 16.27 -1.75 -2.32
N GLU A 310 16.87 -2.59 -1.48
CA GLU A 310 18.20 -3.14 -1.75
C GLU A 310 18.19 -4.01 -3.00
N LEU A 311 17.11 -4.77 -3.20
CA LEU A 311 16.95 -5.57 -4.40
C LEU A 311 16.76 -4.72 -5.66
N LEU A 312 15.93 -3.67 -5.58
CA LEU A 312 15.78 -2.68 -6.66
C LEU A 312 17.13 -2.02 -7.00
N ASN A 313 17.89 -1.62 -5.98
CA ASN A 313 19.22 -1.02 -6.11
C ASN A 313 20.19 -1.97 -6.83
N ARG A 314 20.23 -3.24 -6.43
CA ARG A 314 21.04 -4.28 -7.08
C ARG A 314 20.66 -4.43 -8.55
N ILE A 315 19.37 -4.55 -8.88
CA ILE A 315 18.92 -4.76 -10.27
C ILE A 315 19.27 -3.58 -11.18
N CYS A 316 19.25 -2.36 -10.64
CA CYS A 316 19.48 -1.14 -11.41
C CYS A 316 20.93 -0.72 -11.51
N PHE A 317 21.77 -1.05 -10.53
CA PHE A 317 23.15 -0.53 -10.48
C PHE A 317 24.24 -1.59 -10.33
N LYS A 318 23.92 -2.82 -9.96
CA LYS A 318 24.87 -3.94 -9.99
C LYS A 318 24.54 -4.79 -11.21
N ASN A 319 25.53 -5.04 -12.06
CA ASN A 319 25.34 -5.89 -13.24
C ASN A 319 24.94 -7.29 -12.79
N PHE A 320 23.66 -7.63 -12.94
CA PHE A 320 23.25 -9.01 -13.14
C PHE A 320 23.76 -9.35 -14.53
N ASP A 321 24.84 -10.14 -14.63
CA ASP A 321 25.51 -10.42 -15.89
C ASP A 321 24.51 -10.73 -17.01
N ASP A 322 24.64 -9.99 -18.12
CA ASP A 322 23.75 -9.96 -19.29
C ASP A 322 23.66 -11.31 -20.05
N GLY A 323 24.23 -12.38 -19.50
CA GLY A 323 24.28 -13.68 -20.13
C GLY A 323 22.98 -14.48 -20.00
N HIS A 324 22.29 -14.45 -18.86
CA HIS A 324 21.15 -15.35 -18.60
C HIS A 324 20.12 -14.70 -17.65
N PRO A 325 19.01 -14.11 -18.15
CA PRO A 325 17.94 -13.56 -17.31
C PRO A 325 17.04 -14.66 -16.69
N GLY A 326 17.60 -15.82 -16.34
CA GLY A 326 16.86 -17.08 -16.29
C GLY A 326 16.09 -17.38 -15.01
N GLN A 327 16.58 -16.98 -13.83
CA GLN A 327 15.92 -17.31 -12.56
C GLN A 327 16.10 -16.26 -11.47
N GLU A 328 17.27 -15.64 -11.36
CA GLU A 328 17.51 -14.66 -10.29
C GLU A 328 16.74 -13.36 -10.47
N LEU A 329 16.65 -12.86 -11.71
CA LEU A 329 15.80 -11.70 -12.03
C LEU A 329 14.32 -12.02 -11.76
N LEU A 330 13.86 -13.23 -12.10
CA LEU A 330 12.48 -13.65 -11.82
C LEU A 330 12.22 -13.83 -10.32
N LYS A 331 13.18 -14.38 -9.56
CA LYS A 331 13.15 -14.45 -8.09
C LYS A 331 13.13 -13.05 -7.50
N ALA A 332 13.93 -12.14 -8.03
CA ALA A 332 14.01 -10.77 -7.56
C ALA A 332 12.73 -9.97 -7.87
N ILE A 333 12.19 -10.13 -9.08
CA ILE A 333 10.88 -9.58 -9.46
C ILE A 333 9.77 -10.19 -8.59
N ARG A 334 9.86 -11.47 -8.22
CA ARG A 334 8.94 -12.09 -7.26
C ARG A 334 9.06 -11.48 -5.87
N ILE A 335 10.26 -11.21 -5.38
CA ILE A 335 10.48 -10.55 -4.08
C ILE A 335 9.93 -9.11 -4.13
N LEU A 336 10.24 -8.35 -5.17
CA LEU A 336 9.71 -6.99 -5.37
C LEU A 336 8.18 -6.95 -5.53
N ASN A 337 7.60 -7.95 -6.20
CA ASN A 337 6.15 -8.13 -6.25
C ASN A 337 5.57 -8.58 -4.92
N SER A 338 6.34 -9.30 -4.11
CA SER A 338 5.98 -9.63 -2.73
C SER A 338 6.15 -8.46 -1.77
N ASP A 339 6.83 -7.38 -2.19
CA ASP A 339 6.94 -6.14 -1.43
C ASP A 339 5.74 -5.21 -1.68
N ALA A 340 4.52 -5.70 -1.44
CA ALA A 340 3.93 -5.58 -0.10
C ALA A 340 2.64 -6.41 0.00
N PRO A 341 2.34 -7.07 1.13
CA PRO A 341 3.11 -7.16 2.37
C PRO A 341 3.80 -8.54 2.48
N ASP A 342 4.63 -8.76 3.49
CA ASP A 342 5.01 -10.10 3.98
C ASP A 342 3.93 -11.21 3.71
N PRO A 343 4.19 -12.28 2.91
CA PRO A 343 3.30 -13.45 2.76
C PRO A 343 3.68 -14.67 3.61
N VAL A 344 4.52 -14.53 4.63
CA VAL A 344 4.82 -15.55 5.65
C VAL A 344 3.92 -15.25 6.88
N TYR A 345 2.60 -15.23 6.71
CA TYR A 345 2.01 -16.50 6.30
C TYR A 345 0.63 -16.45 5.62
N GLY A 346 0.66 -16.19 4.32
CA GLY A 346 -0.13 -16.93 3.32
C GLY A 346 0.40 -18.34 3.03
N TYR A 347 1.62 -18.70 3.45
CA TYR A 347 2.18 -20.06 3.24
C TYR A 347 1.89 -21.10 4.36
N LEU A 348 1.27 -20.73 5.51
CA LEU A 348 0.93 -21.68 6.60
C LEU A 348 -0.52 -22.16 6.55
N LEU A 349 -1.36 -21.63 5.65
CA LEU A 349 -2.80 -21.95 5.60
C LEU A 349 -3.30 -22.55 4.29
N GLY A 350 -2.43 -22.87 3.32
CA GLY A 350 -2.77 -23.73 2.18
C GLY A 350 -4.16 -23.49 1.55
N LYS A 351 -4.33 -22.40 0.80
CA LYS A 351 -5.50 -22.26 -0.09
C LYS A 351 -5.07 -22.00 -1.51
N GLY A 352 -5.48 -22.93 -2.37
CA GLY A 352 -5.17 -22.99 -3.78
C GLY A 352 -5.74 -21.81 -4.55
N ILE A 353 -5.09 -21.57 -5.68
CA ILE A 353 -5.55 -20.75 -6.78
C ILE A 353 -6.98 -21.19 -7.13
N SER A 354 -7.97 -20.42 -6.71
CA SER A 354 -9.28 -20.43 -7.36
C SER A 354 -9.18 -19.49 -8.55
N GLN A 355 -8.86 -20.05 -9.70
CA GLN A 355 -9.29 -19.47 -10.96
C GLN A 355 -10.82 -19.38 -10.93
N LYS A 356 -11.36 -18.17 -10.90
CA LYS A 356 -12.54 -17.76 -11.67
C LYS A 356 -12.65 -16.24 -11.69
N THR A 357 -12.39 -15.73 -12.89
CA THR A 357 -12.94 -14.52 -13.48
C THR A 357 -14.42 -14.33 -13.12
N ASP A 358 -14.81 -13.11 -12.74
CA ASP A 358 -15.69 -12.24 -13.53
C ASP A 358 -15.93 -10.92 -12.77
N ASP A 359 -16.09 -9.84 -13.53
CA ASP A 359 -16.47 -8.49 -13.10
C ASP A 359 -17.92 -8.44 -12.54
N ALA A 360 -18.24 -9.31 -11.58
CA ALA A 360 -19.47 -9.21 -10.79
C ALA A 360 -19.13 -8.54 -9.45
N GLU A 361 -19.70 -7.37 -9.22
CA GLU A 361 -19.78 -6.78 -7.89
C GLU A 361 -20.33 -7.85 -6.93
N PRO A 362 -19.64 -8.19 -5.82
CA PRO A 362 -20.28 -8.94 -4.76
C PRO A 362 -21.25 -7.96 -4.09
N GLU A 363 -22.51 -8.02 -4.52
CA GLU A 363 -23.63 -7.59 -3.70
C GLU A 363 -23.62 -8.41 -2.40
N GLU A 364 -23.73 -7.69 -1.29
CA GLU A 364 -24.12 -8.17 0.03
C GLU A 364 -23.48 -9.48 0.50
N SER A 365 -22.15 -9.50 0.70
CA SER A 365 -21.62 -10.35 1.77
C SER A 365 -21.94 -9.68 3.10
N SER A 366 -22.91 -10.22 3.85
CA SER A 366 -23.23 -9.83 5.21
C SER A 366 -21.95 -9.53 6.00
N GLU A 367 -21.73 -8.24 6.29
CA GLU A 367 -20.64 -7.79 7.14
C GLU A 367 -20.91 -8.37 8.53
N ASN A 368 -20.24 -9.46 8.91
CA ASN A 368 -19.98 -9.76 10.31
C ASN A 368 -18.98 -8.69 10.82
N SER A 369 -19.40 -7.43 10.82
CA SER A 369 -18.63 -6.32 11.35
C SER A 369 -18.54 -6.52 12.85
N SER A 370 -17.31 -6.53 13.37
CA SER A 370 -17.13 -6.42 14.81
C SER A 370 -17.77 -5.09 15.27
N ARG A 371 -18.26 -5.03 16.51
CA ARG A 371 -18.76 -3.77 17.09
C ARG A 371 -17.75 -2.62 16.93
N TYR A 372 -16.46 -2.92 17.06
CA TYR A 372 -15.38 -1.96 16.86
C TYR A 372 -15.24 -1.51 15.41
N ALA A 373 -15.50 -2.39 14.44
CA ALA A 373 -15.53 -2.05 13.03
C ALA A 373 -16.66 -1.07 12.70
N GLU A 374 -17.87 -1.28 13.24
CA GLU A 374 -19.02 -0.37 13.06
C GLU A 374 -18.72 1.00 13.66
N LEU A 375 -18.24 1.01 14.91
CA LEU A 375 -17.84 2.23 15.60
C LEU A 375 -16.79 3.05 14.83
N LEU A 376 -15.80 2.39 14.24
CA LEU A 376 -14.77 3.03 13.43
C LEU A 376 -15.33 3.55 12.12
N ASP A 377 -16.16 2.75 11.43
CA ASP A 377 -16.70 3.12 10.13
C ASP A 377 -17.72 4.27 10.27
N ASP A 378 -18.54 4.27 11.32
CA ASP A 378 -19.42 5.39 11.66
C ASP A 378 -18.61 6.65 11.92
N LYS A 379 -17.57 6.61 12.75
CA LYS A 379 -16.82 7.83 13.10
C LYS A 379 -15.98 8.39 11.93
N LEU A 380 -15.39 7.52 11.12
CA LEU A 380 -14.51 7.94 10.02
C LEU A 380 -15.27 8.29 8.73
N PHE A 381 -16.45 7.72 8.54
CA PHE A 381 -17.22 7.89 7.32
C PHE A 381 -18.62 8.47 7.55
N SER A 382 -19.00 8.94 8.74
CA SER A 382 -20.20 9.80 8.89
C SER A 382 -19.85 11.28 8.68
N GLY A 383 -20.78 12.08 8.16
CA GLY A 383 -20.64 13.53 8.00
C GLY A 383 -20.65 14.06 6.55
N ASP A 384 -20.45 15.37 6.42
CA ASP A 384 -20.48 16.11 5.15
C ASP A 384 -19.31 15.72 4.25
N LYS A 385 -19.65 15.16 3.09
CA LYS A 385 -18.71 14.59 2.12
C LYS A 385 -18.80 15.33 0.81
N ASN A 386 -17.67 15.49 0.14
CA ASN A 386 -17.67 15.90 -1.26
C ASN A 386 -18.44 14.86 -2.11
N PRO A 387 -19.20 15.29 -3.13
CA PRO A 387 -19.95 14.37 -3.98
C PRO A 387 -19.01 13.40 -4.74
N THR A 388 -17.79 13.85 -5.02
CA THR A 388 -16.73 13.12 -5.71
C THR A 388 -15.43 13.08 -4.91
N PRO A 389 -14.67 11.96 -4.96
CA PRO A 389 -13.32 11.93 -4.41
C PRO A 389 -12.41 13.01 -5.03
N PHE A 390 -11.44 13.53 -4.27
CA PHE A 390 -10.56 14.61 -4.76
C PHE A 390 -9.72 14.24 -6.00
N TRP A 391 -9.47 12.95 -6.24
CA TRP A 391 -8.72 12.48 -7.41
C TRP A 391 -9.62 11.99 -8.55
N ASP A 392 -10.93 11.93 -8.33
CA ASP A 392 -11.91 11.36 -9.25
C ASP A 392 -12.92 12.42 -9.66
N TYR A 393 -12.57 13.15 -10.71
CA TYR A 393 -13.37 14.22 -11.27
C TYR A 393 -14.39 13.73 -12.31
N ARG A 394 -14.65 12.41 -12.42
CA ARG A 394 -15.55 11.85 -13.45
C ARG A 394 -17.00 12.37 -13.39
N LYS A 395 -17.47 12.79 -12.21
CA LYS A 395 -18.82 13.38 -12.06
C LYS A 395 -18.82 14.90 -12.03
N ALA A 396 -17.67 15.55 -12.16
CA ALA A 396 -17.60 16.99 -12.30
C ALA A 396 -17.98 17.36 -13.75
N GLU A 397 -18.71 18.45 -13.92
CA GLU A 397 -18.87 19.04 -15.25
C GLU A 397 -17.49 19.50 -15.73
N THR A 398 -17.05 18.92 -16.84
CA THR A 398 -15.70 19.14 -17.38
C THR A 398 -15.76 19.76 -18.76
N THR A 399 -14.95 20.78 -18.96
CA THR A 399 -14.73 21.38 -20.27
C THR A 399 -13.27 21.19 -20.65
N PHE A 400 -13.03 20.53 -21.78
CA PHE A 400 -11.70 20.31 -22.32
C PHE A 400 -11.40 21.35 -23.39
N PHE A 401 -10.38 22.17 -23.15
CA PHE A 401 -9.92 23.22 -24.03
C PHE A 401 -8.65 22.78 -24.76
N LEU A 402 -8.65 22.86 -26.10
CA LEU A 402 -7.45 22.69 -26.90
C LEU A 402 -6.96 24.05 -27.37
N SER A 403 -5.65 24.29 -27.25
CA SER A 403 -5.00 25.54 -27.65
C SER A 403 -4.92 25.77 -29.16
N ALA A 404 -5.16 24.73 -29.97
CA ALA A 404 -5.21 24.79 -31.42
C ALA A 404 -5.99 23.60 -31.98
N THR A 405 -6.47 23.71 -33.21
CA THR A 405 -7.14 22.62 -33.93
C THR A 405 -6.14 21.49 -34.24
N PRO A 406 -6.38 20.26 -33.76
CA PRO A 406 -5.51 19.13 -34.06
C PRO A 406 -5.57 18.72 -35.53
N ALA A 407 -4.40 18.44 -36.11
CA ALA A 407 -4.30 17.81 -37.42
C ALA A 407 -4.26 16.27 -37.31
N PHE A 408 -3.63 15.77 -36.24
CA PHE A 408 -3.44 14.34 -36.03
C PHE A 408 -3.74 13.93 -34.59
N LEU A 409 -4.20 12.69 -34.44
CA LEU A 409 -4.20 11.95 -33.19
C LEU A 409 -3.06 10.93 -33.25
N CYS A 410 -2.20 10.91 -32.24
CA CYS A 410 -0.99 10.09 -32.26
C CYS A 410 -0.89 9.19 -31.03
N LYS A 411 -0.51 7.93 -31.25
CA LYS A 411 -0.14 7.00 -30.18
C LYS A 411 1.27 7.31 -29.70
N GLN A 412 1.40 7.57 -28.40
CA GLN A 412 2.69 7.79 -27.76
C GLN A 412 3.21 6.46 -27.21
N GLY A 413 4.25 5.92 -27.83
CA GLY A 413 4.94 4.72 -27.33
C GLY A 413 5.69 5.05 -26.04
N ARG A 414 5.49 4.25 -24.98
CA ARG A 414 6.22 4.38 -23.70
C ARG A 414 7.68 3.88 -23.76
N SER A 415 8.27 3.82 -24.95
CA SER A 415 9.64 3.33 -25.14
C SER A 415 10.67 4.40 -24.75
N SER A 416 11.58 4.04 -23.85
CA SER A 416 12.74 4.81 -23.38
C SER A 416 13.76 5.14 -24.47
N LEU A 417 13.70 4.50 -25.65
CA LEU A 417 14.65 4.71 -26.74
C LEU A 417 14.44 6.02 -27.50
N PHE A 418 13.28 6.66 -27.36
CA PHE A 418 12.98 7.94 -28.00
C PHE A 418 12.72 9.00 -26.94
N LYS A 419 13.31 10.20 -27.10
CA LYS A 419 13.08 11.35 -26.21
C LYS A 419 11.57 11.53 -25.99
N LYS A 420 11.16 11.75 -24.74
CA LYS A 420 9.77 11.77 -24.23
C LYS A 420 8.74 12.63 -25.02
N ASN A 421 9.18 13.45 -25.98
CA ASN A 421 8.35 14.42 -26.70
C ASN A 421 8.37 14.26 -28.23
N LEU A 422 9.02 13.24 -28.80
CA LEU A 422 9.04 13.05 -30.25
C LEU A 422 7.90 12.16 -30.71
N ILE A 423 6.90 12.78 -31.35
CA ILE A 423 5.82 12.08 -32.03
C ILE A 423 6.38 11.43 -33.29
N GLN A 424 6.12 10.13 -33.42
CA GLN A 424 6.47 9.35 -34.60
C GLN A 424 5.29 9.37 -35.59
N PRO A 425 5.46 9.91 -36.81
CA PRO A 425 4.36 10.02 -37.79
C PRO A 425 3.65 8.70 -38.10
N GLN A 426 4.37 7.57 -38.07
CA GLN A 426 3.82 6.24 -38.28
C GLN A 426 2.80 5.79 -37.22
N ASN A 427 2.79 6.46 -36.06
CA ASN A 427 1.87 6.17 -34.96
C ASN A 427 0.71 7.18 -34.93
N CYS A 428 0.49 7.95 -35.99
CA CYS A 428 -0.51 9.00 -36.07
C CYS A 428 -1.56 8.69 -37.13
N VAL A 429 -2.79 9.13 -36.88
CA VAL A 429 -3.89 9.15 -37.84
C VAL A 429 -4.46 10.57 -37.94
N PRO A 430 -5.05 10.95 -39.09
CA PRO A 430 -5.75 12.22 -39.21
C PRO A 430 -6.82 12.38 -38.11
N PHE A 431 -6.88 13.57 -37.52
CA PHE A 431 -7.87 13.85 -36.48
C PHE A 431 -9.27 13.99 -37.10
N GLN A 432 -10.19 13.09 -36.74
CA GLN A 432 -11.56 13.05 -37.28
C GLN A 432 -12.61 13.66 -36.35
N GLY A 433 -12.22 14.04 -35.13
CA GLY A 433 -13.13 14.62 -34.13
C GLY A 433 -12.72 14.25 -32.71
N ALA A 434 -13.18 15.06 -31.76
CA ALA A 434 -12.85 14.87 -30.35
C ALA A 434 -13.82 13.94 -29.61
N SER A 435 -14.86 13.38 -30.26
CA SER A 435 -15.80 12.48 -29.59
C SER A 435 -15.15 11.12 -29.28
N SER A 436 -15.67 10.44 -28.27
CA SER A 436 -15.15 9.13 -27.85
C SER A 436 -15.27 8.09 -28.98
N GLU A 437 -16.36 8.14 -29.74
CA GLU A 437 -16.67 7.29 -30.87
C GLU A 437 -15.72 7.54 -32.05
N ALA A 438 -15.43 8.81 -32.35
CA ALA A 438 -14.50 9.17 -33.43
C ALA A 438 -13.07 8.75 -33.12
N ILE A 439 -12.64 8.89 -31.86
CA ILE A 439 -11.33 8.44 -31.43
C ILE A 439 -11.25 6.91 -31.53
N LEU A 440 -12.18 6.17 -30.93
CA LEU A 440 -12.17 4.70 -30.92
C LEU A 440 -12.36 4.06 -32.29
N GLY A 441 -13.05 4.74 -33.21
CA GLY A 441 -13.20 4.31 -34.60
C GLY A 441 -11.93 4.47 -35.45
N SER A 442 -10.86 5.07 -34.91
CA SER A 442 -9.62 5.29 -35.66
C SER A 442 -8.78 4.01 -35.81
N ALA A 443 -7.95 3.97 -36.86
CA ALA A 443 -7.06 2.85 -37.14
C ALA A 443 -5.91 2.67 -36.13
N LEU A 444 -5.83 3.50 -35.08
CA LEU A 444 -4.80 3.41 -34.03
C LEU A 444 -5.01 2.22 -33.08
N PHE A 445 -6.22 1.66 -33.03
CA PHE A 445 -6.61 0.63 -32.09
C PHE A 445 -6.36 -0.77 -32.68
N THR A 446 -5.20 -1.35 -32.38
CA THR A 446 -4.88 -2.76 -32.66
C THR A 446 -5.42 -3.68 -31.55
N THR A 447 -5.82 -4.91 -31.87
CA THR A 447 -6.57 -5.82 -30.96
C THR A 447 -5.86 -6.19 -29.65
N ASP A 448 -4.54 -6.11 -29.58
CA ASP A 448 -3.73 -6.79 -28.56
C ASP A 448 -3.16 -5.88 -27.45
N GLN A 449 -3.67 -4.65 -27.30
CA GLN A 449 -3.27 -3.76 -26.21
C GLN A 449 -4.44 -3.43 -25.28
N ASP A 450 -4.20 -3.55 -23.97
CA ASP A 450 -5.20 -3.22 -22.94
C ASP A 450 -5.32 -1.72 -22.68
N GLU A 451 -4.29 -0.95 -23.05
CA GLU A 451 -4.23 0.49 -22.82
C GLU A 451 -3.45 1.23 -23.92
N TRP A 452 -3.92 2.43 -24.28
CA TRP A 452 -3.29 3.29 -25.28
C TRP A 452 -3.10 4.70 -24.72
N SER A 453 -1.88 5.23 -24.83
CA SER A 453 -1.58 6.65 -24.57
C SER A 453 -1.63 7.43 -25.88
N LEU A 454 -2.44 8.48 -25.92
CA LEU A 454 -2.79 9.28 -27.08
C LEU A 454 -2.43 10.75 -26.82
N VAL A 455 -1.95 11.44 -27.85
CA VAL A 455 -1.65 12.86 -27.81
C VAL A 455 -2.17 13.53 -29.09
N PHE A 456 -2.68 14.75 -28.95
CA PHE A 456 -3.08 15.57 -30.10
C PHE A 456 -1.86 16.27 -30.69
N ALA A 457 -1.76 16.30 -32.02
CA ALA A 457 -0.64 16.91 -32.71
C ALA A 457 -1.09 17.85 -33.84
N ASN A 458 -0.29 18.88 -34.09
CA ASN A 458 -0.47 19.76 -35.24
C ASN A 458 0.14 19.14 -36.52
N SER A 459 0.05 19.85 -37.64
CA SER A 459 0.56 19.40 -38.94
C SER A 459 2.08 19.16 -38.98
N ALA A 460 2.82 19.78 -38.06
CA ALA A 460 4.26 19.59 -37.88
C ALA A 460 4.60 18.47 -36.87
N TYR A 461 3.61 17.66 -36.46
CA TYR A 461 3.75 16.61 -35.46
C TYR A 461 4.25 17.10 -34.08
N ASN A 462 3.94 18.35 -33.72
CA ASN A 462 4.17 18.87 -32.38
C ASN A 462 2.92 18.69 -31.51
N THR A 463 3.13 18.35 -30.24
CA THR A 463 2.05 18.15 -29.25
C THR A 463 1.25 19.44 -29.04
N ILE A 464 -0.07 19.35 -29.12
CA ILE A 464 -0.99 20.46 -28.81
C ILE A 464 -1.36 20.38 -27.33
N PRO A 465 -1.05 21.41 -26.52
CA PRO A 465 -1.42 21.42 -25.12
C PRO A 465 -2.94 21.55 -24.96
N GLY A 466 -3.49 20.73 -24.07
CA GLY A 466 -4.88 20.78 -23.64
C GLY A 466 -5.00 21.31 -22.21
N ARG A 467 -6.18 21.82 -21.85
CA ARG A 467 -6.53 22.26 -20.49
C ARG A 467 -7.92 21.75 -20.14
N LEU A 468 -8.10 21.20 -18.94
CA LEU A 468 -9.41 20.89 -18.38
C LEU A 468 -9.83 22.00 -17.44
N GLY A 469 -11.05 22.48 -17.57
CA GLY A 469 -11.74 23.26 -16.55
C GLY A 469 -12.74 22.38 -15.81
N PHE A 470 -12.77 22.47 -14.49
CA PHE A 470 -13.77 21.83 -13.63
C PHE A 470 -14.71 22.91 -13.10
N ARG A 471 -16.01 22.75 -13.32
CA ARG A 471 -17.00 23.64 -12.69
C ARG A 471 -17.30 23.13 -11.29
N SER A 472 -16.83 23.86 -10.28
CA SER A 472 -17.08 23.62 -8.85
C SER A 472 -17.68 24.87 -8.23
N GLU A 473 -18.57 24.70 -7.23
CA GLU A 473 -19.35 25.77 -6.59
C GLU A 473 -18.53 26.91 -5.95
N ALA A 474 -17.20 26.78 -5.84
CA ALA A 474 -16.36 27.80 -5.17
C ALA A 474 -15.09 28.24 -5.92
N LEU A 475 -14.57 27.49 -6.91
CA LEU A 475 -13.38 27.87 -7.69
C LEU A 475 -13.32 27.10 -9.02
N GLU A 476 -12.97 27.80 -10.09
CA GLU A 476 -12.64 27.18 -11.37
C GLU A 476 -11.21 26.62 -11.31
N GLU A 477 -11.09 25.36 -10.91
CA GLU A 477 -9.82 24.65 -11.03
C GLU A 477 -9.60 24.30 -12.50
N SER A 478 -8.39 24.58 -12.99
CA SER A 478 -7.99 24.08 -14.30
C SER A 478 -6.67 23.35 -14.25
N LEU A 479 -6.58 22.32 -15.08
CA LEU A 479 -5.43 21.44 -15.13
C LEU A 479 -4.93 21.31 -16.57
N GLN A 480 -3.62 21.38 -16.77
CA GLN A 480 -2.98 21.16 -18.06
C GLN A 480 -2.94 19.67 -18.38
N VAL A 481 -3.42 19.27 -19.55
CA VAL A 481 -3.43 17.88 -20.02
C VAL A 481 -2.22 17.63 -20.89
N THR A 482 -1.47 16.57 -20.59
CA THR A 482 -0.33 16.12 -21.37
C THR A 482 -0.70 15.01 -22.35
N ASN A 483 -1.57 14.11 -21.96
CA ASN A 483 -1.94 12.94 -22.75
C ASN A 483 -3.31 12.40 -22.33
N ILE A 484 -3.94 11.68 -23.25
CA ILE A 484 -5.18 10.97 -23.03
C ILE A 484 -4.89 9.48 -23.07
N VAL A 485 -5.37 8.76 -22.07
CA VAL A 485 -5.18 7.32 -21.96
C VAL A 485 -6.52 6.62 -22.15
N TYR A 486 -6.63 5.73 -23.13
CA TYR A 486 -7.78 4.84 -23.26
C TYR A 486 -7.48 3.46 -22.67
N ARG A 487 -8.42 2.89 -21.93
CA ARG A 487 -8.35 1.52 -21.38
C ARG A 487 -9.47 0.66 -21.93
N LYS A 488 -9.09 -0.44 -22.57
CA LYS A 488 -10.02 -1.41 -23.17
C LYS A 488 -10.92 -2.05 -22.13
N ALA A 489 -10.34 -2.57 -21.04
CA ALA A 489 -11.06 -3.27 -19.98
C ALA A 489 -12.15 -2.42 -19.31
N LEU A 490 -11.97 -1.10 -19.30
CA LEU A 490 -12.94 -0.16 -18.74
C LEU A 490 -13.80 0.52 -19.81
N ASN A 491 -13.48 0.30 -21.09
CA ASN A 491 -13.97 1.04 -22.24
C ASN A 491 -14.03 2.56 -21.99
N ARG A 492 -12.94 3.12 -21.48
CA ARG A 492 -12.90 4.50 -20.95
C ARG A 492 -11.60 5.23 -21.26
N PHE A 493 -11.74 6.53 -21.49
CA PHE A 493 -10.64 7.48 -21.57
C PHE A 493 -10.33 8.08 -20.19
N PHE A 494 -9.10 8.55 -20.04
CA PHE A 494 -8.61 9.26 -18.86
C PHE A 494 -7.68 10.36 -19.35
N ALA A 495 -7.71 11.55 -18.76
CA ALA A 495 -6.67 12.55 -19.02
C ALA A 495 -5.60 12.46 -17.95
N GLU A 496 -4.34 12.51 -18.39
CA GLU A 496 -3.16 12.65 -17.55
C GLU A 496 -2.58 14.05 -17.76
N GLY A 497 -2.12 14.67 -16.68
CA GLY A 497 -1.64 16.04 -16.74
C GLY A 497 -1.14 16.61 -15.42
N TYR A 498 -0.99 17.93 -15.38
CA TYR A 498 -0.48 18.69 -14.25
C TYR A 498 -1.43 19.83 -13.84
N SER A 499 -1.38 20.25 -12.58
CA SER A 499 -1.98 21.51 -12.13
C SER A 499 -1.36 22.71 -12.86
N ASN A 500 -2.08 23.83 -12.92
CA ASN A 500 -1.58 25.06 -13.55
C ASN A 500 -0.21 25.53 -13.01
N ASP A 501 0.06 25.30 -11.72
CA ASP A 501 1.34 25.64 -11.09
C ASP A 501 2.43 24.56 -11.27
N GLY A 502 2.12 23.51 -12.05
CA GLY A 502 3.02 22.41 -12.39
C GLY A 502 3.34 21.47 -11.22
N LYS A 503 2.70 21.63 -10.05
CA LYS A 503 3.04 20.89 -8.84
C LYS A 503 2.40 19.52 -8.76
N TYR A 504 1.12 19.42 -9.09
CA TYR A 504 0.30 18.24 -8.85
C TYR A 504 0.03 17.50 -10.15
N ARG A 505 0.05 16.17 -10.10
CA ARG A 505 -0.28 15.32 -11.23
C ARG A 505 -1.67 14.76 -11.02
N PHE A 506 -2.47 14.68 -12.07
CA PHE A 506 -3.83 14.13 -11.98
C PHE A 506 -4.10 13.10 -13.08
N TYR A 507 -5.09 12.25 -12.82
CA TYR A 507 -5.56 11.21 -13.72
C TYR A 507 -7.06 11.03 -13.57
N SER A 508 -7.87 11.72 -14.37
CA SER A 508 -9.32 11.49 -14.39
C SER A 508 -10.05 12.39 -15.39
N ILE A 509 -10.78 11.79 -16.34
CA ILE A 509 -12.05 12.34 -16.86
C ILE A 509 -12.90 11.17 -17.38
N ASP A 510 -14.23 11.28 -17.33
CA ASP A 510 -15.10 10.53 -18.24
C ASP A 510 -15.30 11.33 -19.53
N TRP A 511 -14.55 10.99 -20.57
CA TRP A 511 -14.54 11.72 -21.84
C TRP A 511 -15.92 11.78 -22.53
N LYS A 512 -16.86 10.89 -22.18
CA LYS A 512 -18.24 10.95 -22.67
C LYS A 512 -18.99 12.19 -22.18
N ASN A 513 -18.61 12.72 -21.02
CA ASN A 513 -19.27 13.87 -20.39
C ASN A 513 -18.45 15.15 -20.51
N ALA A 514 -17.32 15.12 -21.23
CA ALA A 514 -16.47 16.29 -21.43
C ALA A 514 -16.94 17.09 -22.66
N GLN A 515 -17.25 18.37 -22.46
CA GLN A 515 -17.46 19.29 -23.57
C GLN A 515 -16.10 19.71 -24.12
N VAL A 516 -15.85 19.48 -25.41
CA VAL A 516 -14.56 19.84 -26.05
C VAL A 516 -14.72 21.17 -26.77
N ASN A 517 -14.00 22.19 -26.30
CA ASN A 517 -13.89 23.49 -26.93
C ASN A 517 -12.51 23.60 -27.58
N ILE A 518 -12.50 23.74 -28.91
CA ILE A 518 -11.27 23.99 -29.66
C ILE A 518 -11.18 25.50 -29.83
N SER A 519 -10.10 26.13 -29.37
CA SER A 519 -9.89 27.54 -29.70
C SER A 519 -9.62 27.63 -31.20
N GLU A 520 -10.53 28.29 -31.93
CA GLU A 520 -10.25 28.75 -33.28
C GLU A 520 -9.14 29.79 -33.17
N GLY A 521 -7.90 29.38 -33.45
CA GLY A 521 -6.79 30.31 -33.53
C GLY A 521 -7.05 31.31 -34.64
N ASN A 522 -6.94 32.60 -34.32
CA ASN A 522 -6.72 33.65 -35.31
C ASN A 522 -5.36 33.48 -36.00
#